data_AF-F8L0D8-F1
#
_entry.id   AF-F8L0D8-F1
#
_cell.length_a   1.000
_cell.length_b   1.000
_cell.length_c   1.000
_cell.angle_alpha   90.00
_cell.angle_beta   90.00
_cell.angle_gamma   90.00
#
_symmetry.space_group_name_H-M   'P 1'
#
loop_
_entity.id
_entity.type
_entity.pdbx_description
1 polymer ?
#
loop_
_entity_poly.entity_id
_entity_poly.type
_entity_poly.pdbx_seq_one_letter_code
_entity_poly.pdbx_strand_id
1 'polypeptide(L)'
;MGLITAFKAFFKAFKDPQGAQQFLDGQQPSKQIPQQESDPSHLRLLAILQRTGRLIDFIQEDISSFDDAQVGAAVRQIHQDCQKTLDDLVAIRPLLDENEGSKIQIAAGYDPSMYKLVGHLSGTPPFTGTVIHRGWKAHKKSLPKKTDTHLDEIICPAEIDIIRKS
;
A
#
# COMPACT_ATOMS: atom_id res chain seq x y z
N MET A 1 -48.20 2.67 12.83
CA MET A 1 -46.98 1.82 12.88
C MET A 1 -46.50 1.46 14.29
N GLY A 2 -46.90 2.15 15.37
CA GLY A 2 -46.37 1.89 16.73
C GLY A 2 -46.94 0.67 17.47
N LEU A 3 -48.25 0.39 17.35
CA LEU A 3 -48.91 -0.65 18.15
C LEU A 3 -48.52 -2.09 17.75
N ILE A 4 -48.36 -2.35 16.46
CA ILE A 4 -47.98 -3.68 15.94
C ILE A 4 -46.56 -4.06 16.34
N THR A 5 -45.65 -3.09 16.37
CA THR A 5 -44.25 -3.29 16.76
C THR A 5 -44.12 -3.54 18.26
N ALA A 6 -44.87 -2.80 19.08
CA ALA A 6 -44.93 -3.00 20.52
C ALA A 6 -45.49 -4.39 20.88
N PHE A 7 -46.53 -4.86 20.18
CA PHE A 7 -47.10 -6.20 20.39
C PHE A 7 -46.13 -7.33 20.05
N LYS A 8 -45.37 -7.18 18.96
CA LYS A 8 -44.34 -8.16 18.57
C LYS A 8 -43.17 -8.19 19.55
N ALA A 9 -42.75 -7.03 20.05
CA ALA A 9 -41.72 -6.95 21.09
C ALA A 9 -42.19 -7.61 22.39
N PHE A 10 -43.44 -7.36 22.80
CA PHE A 10 -44.05 -7.96 23.98
C PHE A 10 -44.12 -9.49 23.91
N PHE A 11 -44.61 -10.05 22.79
CA PHE A 11 -44.66 -11.51 22.60
C PHE A 11 -43.27 -12.15 22.52
N LYS A 12 -42.29 -11.44 21.95
CA LYS A 12 -40.90 -11.91 21.90
C LYS A 12 -40.26 -11.94 23.28
N ALA A 13 -40.49 -10.91 24.11
CA ALA A 13 -40.03 -10.88 25.50
C ALA A 13 -40.72 -11.96 26.37
N PHE A 14 -42.00 -12.25 26.12
CA PHE A 14 -42.71 -13.31 26.83
C PHE A 14 -42.19 -14.72 26.49
N LYS A 15 -41.78 -14.93 25.24
CA LYS A 15 -41.23 -16.22 24.76
C LYS A 15 -39.76 -16.44 25.15
N ASP A 16 -39.02 -15.35 25.43
CA ASP A 16 -37.63 -15.37 25.86
C ASP A 16 -37.37 -14.37 27.00
N PRO A 17 -37.76 -14.72 28.23
CA PRO A 17 -37.58 -13.84 29.39
C PRO A 17 -36.11 -13.58 29.72
N GLN A 18 -35.23 -14.54 29.44
CA GLN A 18 -33.79 -14.42 29.71
C GLN A 18 -33.13 -13.47 28.70
N GLY A 19 -33.43 -13.59 27.40
CA GLY A 19 -32.94 -12.66 26.38
C GLY A 19 -33.48 -11.23 26.55
N ALA A 20 -34.71 -11.08 27.05
CA ALA A 20 -35.25 -9.78 27.44
C ALA A 20 -34.51 -9.18 28.64
N GLN A 21 -34.20 -10.00 29.66
CA GLN A 21 -33.41 -9.58 30.81
C GLN A 21 -32.00 -9.13 30.39
N GLN A 22 -31.32 -9.90 29.53
CA GLN A 22 -30.00 -9.56 28.99
C GLN A 22 -29.99 -8.25 28.19
N PHE A 23 -31.08 -7.95 27.48
CA PHE A 23 -31.25 -6.69 26.75
C PHE A 23 -31.45 -5.50 27.70
N LEU A 24 -32.22 -5.68 28.77
CA LEU A 24 -32.42 -4.67 29.82
C LEU A 24 -31.16 -4.44 30.66
N ASP A 25 -30.38 -5.50 30.90
CA ASP A 25 -29.12 -5.49 31.65
C ASP A 25 -27.93 -4.97 30.80
N GLY A 26 -28.17 -4.50 29.57
CA GLY A 26 -27.16 -3.88 28.72
C GLY A 26 -26.08 -4.84 28.18
N GLN A 27 -26.26 -6.16 28.35
CA GLN A 27 -25.35 -7.18 27.83
C GLN A 27 -25.65 -7.47 26.36
N GLN A 28 -25.42 -6.48 25.50
CA GLN A 28 -25.23 -6.78 24.08
C GLN A 28 -23.89 -7.54 23.95
N PRO A 29 -23.85 -8.70 23.26
CA PRO A 29 -22.57 -9.31 22.91
C PRO A 29 -21.78 -8.28 22.11
N SER A 30 -20.65 -7.82 22.66
CA SER A 30 -19.79 -6.86 21.96
C SER A 30 -19.38 -7.55 20.67
N LYS A 31 -19.77 -6.96 19.54
CA LYS A 31 -19.34 -7.40 18.23
C LYS A 31 -17.85 -7.07 18.22
N GLN A 32 -17.00 -8.04 18.58
CA GLN A 32 -15.55 -7.89 18.50
C GLN A 32 -15.25 -7.51 17.05
N ILE A 33 -14.87 -6.25 16.86
CA ILE A 33 -14.32 -5.79 15.59
C ILE A 33 -13.07 -6.65 15.38
N PRO A 34 -12.94 -7.38 14.26
CA PRO A 34 -11.73 -8.14 13.99
C PRO A 34 -10.54 -7.20 14.14
N GLN A 35 -9.62 -7.50 15.06
CA GLN A 35 -8.34 -6.81 15.10
C GLN A 35 -7.69 -7.07 13.74
N GLN A 36 -7.63 -6.04 12.90
CA GLN A 36 -6.88 -6.10 11.65
C GLN A 36 -5.43 -6.37 12.03
N GLU A 37 -4.95 -7.60 11.81
CA GLU A 37 -3.52 -7.87 11.83
C GLU A 37 -2.87 -6.90 10.84
N SER A 38 -1.96 -6.06 11.34
CA SER A 38 -1.20 -5.14 10.49
C SER A 38 -0.26 -5.96 9.61
N ASP A 39 -0.27 -5.71 8.29
CA ASP A 39 0.72 -6.27 7.36
C ASP A 39 1.89 -5.27 7.19
N PRO A 40 3.05 -5.52 7.81
CA PRO A 40 4.23 -4.66 7.71
C PRO A 40 5.02 -4.88 6.40
N SER A 41 4.42 -5.47 5.37
CA SER A 41 5.08 -5.77 4.08
C SER A 41 5.76 -4.55 3.45
N HIS A 42 5.21 -3.35 3.63
CA HIS A 42 5.80 -2.09 3.18
C HIS A 42 7.14 -1.79 3.88
N LEU A 43 7.24 -1.97 5.20
CA LEU A 43 8.49 -1.78 5.96
C LEU A 43 9.54 -2.80 5.57
N ARG A 44 9.12 -4.05 5.31
CA ARG A 44 10.04 -5.10 4.85
C ARG A 44 10.63 -4.80 3.48
N LEU A 45 9.84 -4.26 2.55
CA LEU A 45 10.36 -3.80 1.26
C LEU A 45 11.41 -2.70 1.45
N LEU A 46 11.12 -1.71 2.30
CA LEU A 46 12.06 -0.64 2.65
C LEU A 46 13.35 -1.17 3.28
N ALA A 47 13.26 -2.13 4.21
CA ALA A 47 14.42 -2.75 4.84
C ALA A 47 15.33 -3.46 3.82
N ILE A 48 14.73 -4.17 2.85
CA ILE A 48 15.50 -4.82 1.79
C ILE A 48 16.18 -3.77 0.91
N LEU A 49 15.46 -2.74 0.45
CA LEU A 49 16.01 -1.68 -0.39
C LEU A 49 17.11 -0.87 0.31
N GLN A 50 16.95 -0.64 1.61
CA GLN A 50 17.98 0.00 2.41
C GLN A 50 19.25 -0.86 2.50
N ARG A 51 19.09 -2.15 2.81
CA ARG A 51 20.23 -3.08 2.94
C ARG A 51 20.98 -3.28 1.63
N THR A 52 20.28 -3.35 0.50
CA THR A 52 20.91 -3.64 -0.80
C THR A 52 21.40 -2.39 -1.53
N GLY A 53 20.70 -1.27 -1.40
CA GLY A 53 20.96 -0.08 -2.22
C GLY A 53 21.07 1.23 -1.46
N ARG A 54 20.96 1.25 -0.12
CA ARG A 54 21.02 2.47 0.71
C ARG A 54 19.97 3.53 0.35
N LEU A 55 18.79 3.08 -0.09
CA LEU A 55 17.74 3.97 -0.58
C LEU A 55 17.31 5.02 0.45
N ILE A 56 17.16 4.62 1.71
CA ILE A 56 16.67 5.53 2.76
C ILE A 56 17.75 6.55 3.09
N ASP A 57 19.01 6.13 3.23
CA ASP A 57 20.14 7.05 3.43
C ASP A 57 20.16 8.10 2.32
N PHE A 58 20.06 7.69 1.06
CA PHE A 58 20.10 8.59 -0.08
C PHE A 58 18.97 9.63 -0.09
N ILE A 59 17.74 9.22 0.25
CA ILE A 59 16.58 10.12 0.28
C ILE A 59 16.66 11.10 1.47
N GLN A 60 17.24 10.67 2.59
CA GLN A 60 17.36 11.50 3.79
C GLN A 60 18.56 12.45 3.75
N GLU A 61 19.54 12.20 2.87
CA GLU A 61 20.71 13.06 2.69
C GLU A 61 20.32 14.41 2.07
N ASP A 62 20.84 15.50 2.65
CA ASP A 62 20.72 16.82 2.03
C ASP A 62 21.75 16.99 0.92
N ILE A 63 21.31 16.82 -0.31
CA ILE A 63 22.19 16.91 -1.47
C ILE A 63 22.42 18.35 -1.98
N SER A 64 21.85 19.38 -1.35
CA SER A 64 21.85 20.76 -1.87
C SER A 64 23.24 21.38 -2.01
N SER A 65 24.22 20.88 -1.24
CA SER A 65 25.59 21.38 -1.23
C SER A 65 26.54 20.66 -2.20
N PHE A 66 26.09 19.57 -2.84
CA PHE A 66 26.90 18.78 -3.76
C PHE A 66 26.69 19.23 -5.20
N ASP A 67 27.74 19.11 -6.02
CA ASP A 67 27.63 19.32 -7.46
C ASP A 67 27.08 18.07 -8.19
N ASP A 68 26.66 18.26 -9.45
CA ASP A 68 26.10 17.19 -10.28
C ASP A 68 27.05 16.00 -10.46
N ALA A 69 28.37 16.24 -10.48
CA ALA A 69 29.36 15.18 -10.66
C ALA A 69 29.50 14.33 -9.40
N GLN A 70 29.50 14.96 -8.23
CA GLN A 70 29.52 14.30 -6.91
C GLN A 70 28.25 13.48 -6.70
N VAL A 71 27.06 14.06 -6.94
CA VAL A 71 25.78 13.35 -6.86
C VAL A 71 25.77 12.19 -7.85
N GLY A 72 26.15 12.45 -9.10
CA GLY A 72 26.20 11.44 -10.16
C GLY A 72 27.17 10.29 -9.87
N ALA A 73 28.27 10.53 -9.17
CA ALA A 73 29.22 9.49 -8.78
C ALA A 73 28.63 8.54 -7.73
N ALA A 74 27.92 9.09 -6.72
CA ALA A 74 27.32 8.29 -5.66
C ALA A 74 26.02 7.59 -6.08
N VAL A 75 25.12 8.30 -6.77
CA VAL A 75 23.75 7.81 -7.03
C VAL A 75 23.68 6.67 -8.03
N ARG A 76 24.65 6.55 -8.96
CA ARG A 76 24.61 5.50 -9.99
C ARG A 76 24.59 4.10 -9.39
N GLN A 77 25.41 3.86 -8.38
CA GLN A 77 25.46 2.56 -7.70
C GLN A 77 24.17 2.30 -6.91
N ILE A 78 23.73 3.29 -6.12
CA ILE A 78 22.47 3.27 -5.35
C ILE A 78 21.28 2.94 -6.27
N HIS A 79 21.18 3.63 -7.40
CA HIS A 79 20.15 3.42 -8.42
C HIS A 79 20.20 2.00 -8.97
N GLN A 80 21.39 1.52 -9.38
CA GLN A 80 21.55 0.19 -9.96
C GLN A 80 21.15 -0.92 -8.97
N ASP A 81 21.56 -0.80 -7.71
CA ASP A 81 21.26 -1.79 -6.68
C ASP A 81 19.78 -1.81 -6.28
N CYS A 82 19.16 -0.62 -6.16
CA CYS A 82 17.72 -0.49 -5.94
C CYS A 82 16.92 -1.05 -7.12
N GLN A 83 17.33 -0.74 -8.36
CA GLN A 83 16.68 -1.23 -9.57
C GLN A 83 16.72 -2.77 -9.63
N LYS A 84 17.90 -3.36 -9.42
CA LYS A 84 18.07 -4.83 -9.39
C LYS A 84 17.18 -5.47 -8.32
N THR A 85 17.16 -4.89 -7.12
CA THR A 85 16.33 -5.37 -6.01
C THR A 85 14.84 -5.32 -6.35
N LEU A 86 14.36 -4.24 -6.97
CA LEU A 86 12.96 -4.13 -7.41
C LEU A 86 12.63 -5.09 -8.54
N ASP A 87 13.55 -5.32 -9.48
CA ASP A 87 13.35 -6.29 -10.55
C ASP A 87 13.21 -7.71 -9.99
N ASP A 88 14.09 -8.08 -9.04
CA ASP A 88 14.07 -9.38 -8.38
C ASP A 88 12.81 -9.62 -7.55
N LEU A 89 12.27 -8.59 -6.89
CA LEU A 89 11.14 -8.73 -5.97
C LEU A 89 9.77 -8.53 -6.64
N VAL A 90 9.67 -7.52 -7.51
CA VAL A 90 8.41 -6.96 -8.02
C VAL A 90 8.33 -6.98 -9.55
N ALA A 91 9.46 -6.98 -10.27
CA ALA A 91 9.52 -6.91 -11.73
C ALA A 91 8.58 -5.84 -12.30
N ILE A 92 8.88 -4.57 -11.99
CA ILE A 92 8.03 -3.44 -12.39
C ILE A 92 8.13 -3.24 -13.91
N ARG A 93 7.00 -3.21 -14.60
CA ARG A 93 6.92 -3.01 -16.06
C ARG A 93 5.83 -1.99 -16.41
N PRO A 94 5.87 -1.37 -17.60
CA PRO A 94 4.81 -0.48 -18.03
C PRO A 94 3.45 -1.17 -18.00
N LEU A 95 2.42 -0.47 -17.53
CA LEU A 95 1.05 -1.00 -17.56
C LEU A 95 0.50 -1.01 -18.99
N LEU A 96 0.80 0.05 -19.77
CA LEU A 96 0.47 0.16 -21.18
C LEU A 96 1.70 -0.11 -22.06
N ASP A 97 1.49 -0.88 -23.13
CA ASP A 97 2.54 -1.19 -24.11
C ASP A 97 2.79 -0.02 -25.06
N GLU A 98 1.79 0.84 -25.25
CA GLU A 98 1.88 2.04 -26.07
C GLU A 98 2.85 3.06 -25.48
N ASN A 99 3.58 3.75 -26.36
CA ASN A 99 4.51 4.80 -25.94
C ASN A 99 3.76 6.05 -25.46
N GLU A 100 4.38 6.80 -24.57
CA GLU A 100 3.93 8.15 -24.24
C GLU A 100 3.89 9.00 -25.53
N GLY A 101 2.83 9.80 -25.67
CA GLY A 101 2.51 10.53 -26.91
C GLY A 101 1.68 9.74 -27.94
N SER A 102 1.48 8.43 -27.75
CA SER A 102 0.61 7.64 -28.65
C SER A 102 -0.87 7.95 -28.41
N LYS A 103 -1.66 7.98 -29.50
CA LYS A 103 -3.12 8.06 -29.39
C LYS A 103 -3.70 6.67 -29.16
N ILE A 104 -4.58 6.56 -28.16
CA ILE A 104 -5.31 5.33 -27.83
C ILE A 104 -6.80 5.61 -27.68
N GLN A 105 -7.60 4.56 -27.84
CA GLN A 105 -9.03 4.61 -27.61
C GLN A 105 -9.36 3.83 -26.34
N ILE A 106 -10.09 4.46 -25.42
CA ILE A 106 -10.54 3.87 -24.17
C ILE A 106 -12.00 3.49 -24.34
N ALA A 107 -12.28 2.19 -24.31
CA ALA A 107 -13.63 1.66 -24.50
C ALA A 107 -14.58 2.00 -23.35
N ALA A 108 -15.89 1.84 -23.60
CA ALA A 108 -16.88 1.86 -22.54
C ALA A 108 -16.61 0.74 -21.52
N GLY A 109 -16.87 1.01 -20.23
CA GLY A 109 -16.61 0.06 -19.15
C GLY A 109 -15.12 -0.14 -18.83
N TYR A 110 -14.26 0.83 -19.17
CA TYR A 110 -12.84 0.77 -18.83
C TYR A 110 -12.62 0.63 -17.31
N ASP A 111 -11.51 -0.01 -16.93
CA ASP A 111 -11.11 -0.16 -15.53
C ASP A 111 -10.48 1.14 -15.00
N PRO A 112 -11.11 1.84 -14.03
CA PRO A 112 -10.57 3.07 -13.47
C PRO A 112 -9.29 2.86 -12.65
N SER A 113 -8.95 1.62 -12.28
CA SER A 113 -7.65 1.31 -11.67
C SER A 113 -6.52 1.26 -12.70
N MET A 114 -6.84 1.05 -13.98
CA MET A 114 -5.86 1.06 -15.08
C MET A 114 -5.73 2.41 -15.77
N TYR A 115 -6.84 3.13 -15.94
CA TYR A 115 -6.87 4.38 -16.69
C TYR A 115 -7.33 5.55 -15.84
N LYS A 116 -6.41 6.48 -15.55
CA LYS A 116 -6.74 7.80 -15.05
C LYS A 116 -6.93 8.76 -16.21
N LEU A 117 -8.18 9.05 -16.55
CA LEU A 117 -8.51 10.03 -17.59
C LEU A 117 -8.28 11.46 -17.08
N VAL A 118 -7.57 12.29 -17.86
CA VAL A 118 -7.22 13.67 -17.51
C VAL A 118 -7.65 14.61 -18.65
N GLY A 119 -8.18 15.78 -18.31
CA GLY A 119 -8.61 16.81 -19.28
C GLY A 119 -10.13 16.99 -19.32
N HIS A 120 -10.63 17.57 -20.41
CA HIS A 120 -12.06 17.79 -20.60
C HIS A 120 -12.74 16.51 -21.10
N LEU A 121 -13.43 15.83 -20.18
CA LEU A 121 -14.21 14.63 -20.47
C LEU A 121 -15.64 15.05 -20.80
N SER A 122 -15.96 15.17 -22.08
CA SER A 122 -17.33 15.37 -22.56
C SER A 122 -17.81 14.18 -23.38
N GLY A 123 -19.11 13.89 -23.30
CA GLY A 123 -19.71 12.75 -23.96
C GLY A 123 -19.61 11.44 -23.18
N THR A 124 -19.88 10.34 -23.86
CA THR A 124 -19.79 8.98 -23.31
C THR A 124 -18.68 8.23 -24.04
N PRO A 125 -18.08 7.20 -23.41
CA PRO A 125 -17.08 6.39 -24.09
C PRO A 125 -17.64 5.79 -25.41
N PRO A 126 -16.77 5.46 -26.38
CA PRO A 126 -15.32 5.41 -26.24
C PRO A 126 -14.67 6.80 -26.24
N PHE A 127 -13.66 6.97 -25.38
CA PHE A 127 -12.84 8.19 -25.35
C PHE A 127 -11.59 7.99 -26.19
N THR A 128 -11.12 9.06 -26.84
CA THR A 128 -9.82 9.06 -27.51
C THR A 128 -8.90 10.01 -26.77
N GLY A 129 -7.72 9.51 -26.39
CA GLY A 129 -6.74 10.27 -25.62
C GLY A 129 -5.32 9.98 -26.08
N THR A 130 -4.39 10.79 -25.59
CA THR A 130 -2.95 10.57 -25.77
C THR A 130 -2.38 10.02 -24.47
N VAL A 131 -1.54 8.99 -24.55
CA VAL A 131 -0.86 8.42 -23.38
C VAL A 131 0.11 9.48 -22.83
N ILE A 132 -0.17 10.01 -21.63
CA ILE A 132 0.72 10.96 -20.94
C ILE A 132 1.77 10.21 -20.14
N HIS A 133 1.36 9.17 -19.42
CA HIS A 133 2.23 8.29 -18.65
C HIS A 133 1.70 6.87 -18.75
N ARG A 134 2.59 5.89 -19.01
CA ARG A 134 2.21 4.51 -19.32
C ARG A 134 1.70 3.72 -18.11
N GLY A 135 1.90 4.25 -16.91
CA GLY A 135 1.62 3.56 -15.66
C GLY A 135 2.65 2.45 -15.39
N TRP A 136 2.60 1.91 -14.18
CA TRP A 136 3.49 0.83 -13.74
C TRP A 136 2.67 -0.33 -13.20
N LYS A 137 3.08 -1.54 -13.53
CA LYS A 137 2.48 -2.79 -13.08
C LYS A 137 3.54 -3.69 -12.46
N ALA A 138 3.20 -4.29 -11.33
CA ALA A 138 3.99 -5.35 -10.72
C ALA A 138 3.75 -6.67 -11.47
N HIS A 139 4.81 -7.28 -12.01
CA HIS A 139 4.73 -8.60 -12.65
C HIS A 139 5.11 -9.74 -11.71
N LYS A 140 5.72 -9.41 -10.56
CA LYS A 140 6.10 -10.35 -9.51
C LYS A 140 5.61 -9.83 -8.16
N LYS A 141 5.28 -10.76 -7.25
CA LYS A 141 4.87 -10.49 -5.87
C LYS A 141 5.66 -11.39 -4.92
N SER A 142 6.99 -11.29 -4.99
CA SER A 142 7.90 -12.26 -4.35
C SER A 142 8.59 -11.76 -3.09
N LEU A 143 7.98 -10.78 -2.42
CA LEU A 143 8.50 -10.26 -1.17
C LEU A 143 8.60 -11.41 -0.13
N PRO A 144 9.78 -11.70 0.45
CA PRO A 144 9.96 -12.81 1.38
C PRO A 144 8.99 -12.72 2.57
N LYS A 145 8.42 -13.85 3.01
CA LYS A 145 7.52 -13.85 4.18
C LYS A 145 8.30 -13.52 5.46
N LYS A 146 7.58 -13.02 6.47
CA LYS A 146 8.15 -12.64 7.79
C LYS A 146 8.86 -13.85 8.40
N THR A 147 10.13 -13.68 8.75
CA THR A 147 10.91 -14.67 9.52
C THR A 147 11.10 -14.25 10.97
N ASP A 148 10.90 -12.98 11.32
CA ASP A 148 11.21 -12.45 12.65
C ASP A 148 10.22 -11.37 13.12
N THR A 149 9.93 -11.34 14.41
CA THR A 149 8.89 -10.49 15.04
C THR A 149 9.31 -9.03 15.15
N HIS A 150 10.61 -8.74 15.13
CA HIS A 150 11.18 -7.41 15.35
C HIS A 150 11.12 -6.44 14.14
N LEU A 151 10.74 -6.92 12.96
CA LEU A 151 10.70 -6.11 11.73
C LEU A 151 9.51 -5.12 11.66
N ASP A 152 8.71 -4.99 12.71
CA ASP A 152 7.49 -4.20 12.66
C ASP A 152 7.73 -2.69 12.88
N GLU A 153 8.89 -2.28 13.43
CA GLU A 153 9.24 -0.86 13.64
C GLU A 153 10.66 -0.48 13.21
N ILE A 154 11.62 -1.42 13.26
CA ILE A 154 13.03 -1.14 12.96
C ILE A 154 13.34 -1.54 11.51
N ILE A 155 13.60 -0.56 10.64
CA ILE A 155 13.92 -0.79 9.22
C ILE A 155 15.39 -1.16 9.02
N CYS A 156 16.30 -0.47 9.71
CA CYS A 156 17.74 -0.71 9.69
C CYS A 156 18.27 -0.52 11.12
N PRO A 157 19.05 -1.47 11.66
CA PRO A 157 19.66 -1.30 12.97
C PRO A 157 20.70 -0.18 12.92
N ALA A 158 20.91 0.50 14.05
CA ALA A 158 22.05 1.40 14.21
C ALA A 158 23.35 0.58 14.26
N GLU A 159 24.39 1.07 13.60
CA GLU A 159 25.73 0.50 13.66
C GLU A 159 26.54 1.26 14.72
N ILE A 160 27.09 0.52 15.69
CA ILE A 160 27.85 1.09 16.81
C ILE A 160 29.25 0.48 16.77
N ASP A 161 30.27 1.33 16.61
CA ASP A 161 31.66 0.93 16.79
C ASP A 161 31.97 0.72 18.28
N ILE A 162 32.59 -0.42 18.62
CA ILE A 162 32.91 -0.78 20.01
C ILE A 162 34.40 -0.60 20.23
N ILE A 163 34.76 0.45 20.96
CA ILE A 163 36.14 0.70 21.37
C ILE A 163 36.47 -0.18 22.59
N ARG A 164 37.45 -1.07 22.44
CA ARG A 164 37.94 -1.92 23.54
C ARG A 164 38.59 -1.06 24.61
N LYS A 165 38.10 -1.12 25.85
CA LYS A 165 38.81 -0.52 27.00
C LYS A 165 40.12 -1.29 27.25
N SER A 166 41.23 -0.53 27.31
CA SER A 166 42.55 -0.99 27.76
C SER A 166 42.53 -1.48 29.19
#